data_AF-A0A392MQK3-F1
#
_entry.id   AF-A0A392MQK3-F1
#
_cell.length_a   1.000
_cell.length_b   1.000
_cell.length_c   1.000
_cell.angle_alpha   90.00
_cell.angle_beta   90.00
_cell.angle_gamma   90.00
#
_symmetry.space_group_name_H-M   'P 1'
#
loop_
_entity.id
_entity.type
_entity.pdbx_description
1 polymer ?
#
loop_
_entity_poly.entity_id
_entity_poly.type
_entity_poly.pdbx_seq_one_letter_code
_entity_poly.pdbx_strand_id
1 'polypeptide(L)'
;MAPEVLRNEPSDEKSDVYSFGVILWELATEKIPWDNLNAMQVIGAVGFMNQRPEIPKDVDPGWASLIEICWHSDPTCRPTFPELLERLKELQKQYVIQFQAARSAGGESTQRKES
;
A
#
# COMPACT_ATOMS: atom_id res chain seq x y z
N MET A 1 5.40 12.94 1.28
CA MET A 1 6.87 13.11 1.16
C MET A 1 7.56 12.24 2.20
N ALA A 2 8.75 11.73 1.90
CA ALA A 2 9.51 10.91 2.83
C ALA A 2 10.05 11.72 4.03
N PRO A 3 10.25 11.09 5.20
CA PRO A 3 10.72 11.79 6.41
C PRO A 3 12.05 12.52 6.21
N GLU A 4 13.02 11.90 5.54
CA GLU A 4 14.33 12.50 5.26
C GLU A 4 14.22 13.74 4.36
N VAL A 5 13.31 13.75 3.38
CA VAL A 5 13.07 14.92 2.53
C VAL A 5 12.44 16.05 3.34
N LEU A 6 11.47 15.73 4.20
CA LEU A 6 10.82 16.71 5.08
C LEU A 6 11.79 17.31 6.12
N ARG A 7 12.82 16.56 6.51
CA ARG A 7 13.90 17.01 7.40
C ARG A 7 15.05 17.69 6.68
N ASN A 8 15.00 17.82 5.35
CA ASN A 8 16.08 18.35 4.52
C ASN A 8 17.41 17.58 4.71
N GLU A 9 17.32 16.26 4.83
CA GLU A 9 18.43 15.32 4.90
C GLU A 9 18.77 14.77 3.49
N PRO A 10 19.95 14.12 3.30
CA PRO A 10 20.25 13.43 2.06
C PRO A 10 19.17 12.41 1.69
N SER A 11 18.68 12.49 0.46
CA SER A 11 17.65 11.62 -0.09
C SER A 11 18.11 11.02 -1.41
N ASP A 12 17.64 9.82 -1.71
CA ASP A 12 17.87 9.08 -2.95
C ASP A 12 16.54 8.57 -3.52
N GLU A 13 16.57 7.61 -4.44
CA GLU A 13 15.37 7.04 -5.05
C GLU A 13 14.43 6.34 -4.03
N LYS A 14 14.90 6.03 -2.82
CA LYS A 14 14.06 5.45 -1.77
C LYS A 14 13.04 6.45 -1.22
N SER A 15 13.24 7.76 -1.41
CA SER A 15 12.22 8.75 -1.07
C SER A 15 11.03 8.71 -2.04
N ASP A 16 11.25 8.32 -3.30
CA ASP A 16 10.18 8.06 -4.26
C ASP A 16 9.42 6.78 -3.91
N VAL A 17 10.11 5.75 -3.43
CA VAL A 17 9.48 4.51 -2.93
C VAL A 17 8.57 4.80 -1.73
N TYR A 18 8.98 5.68 -0.82
CA TYR A 18 8.11 6.12 0.27
C TYR A 18 6.84 6.79 -0.26
N SER A 19 7.00 7.72 -1.21
CA SER A 19 5.87 8.44 -1.79
C SER A 19 4.94 7.51 -2.55
N PHE A 20 5.47 6.48 -3.21
CA PHE A 20 4.70 5.40 -3.81
C PHE A 20 3.90 4.60 -2.78
N GLY A 21 4.46 4.33 -1.59
CA GLY A 21 3.72 3.72 -0.48
C GLY A 21 2.51 4.54 -0.02
N VAL A 22 2.64 5.86 0.03
CA VAL A 22 1.52 6.77 0.33
C VAL A 22 0.45 6.69 -0.77
N ILE A 23 0.83 6.68 -2.05
CA ILE A 23 -0.11 6.53 -3.17
C ILE A 23 -0.84 5.18 -3.09
N LEU A 24 -0.15 4.08 -2.78
CA LEU A 24 -0.78 2.78 -2.59
C LEU A 24 -1.82 2.83 -1.45
N TRP A 25 -1.52 3.54 -0.36
CA TRP A 25 -2.47 3.75 0.73
C TRP A 25 -3.70 4.56 0.28
N GLU A 26 -3.50 5.63 -0.49
CA GLU A 26 -4.60 6.44 -1.04
C GLU A 26 -5.51 5.60 -1.95
N LEU A 27 -4.92 4.76 -2.80
CA LEU A 27 -5.67 3.86 -3.68
C LEU A 27 -6.42 2.77 -2.91
N ALA A 28 -5.79 2.19 -1.88
CA ALA A 28 -6.39 1.12 -1.10
C ALA A 28 -7.53 1.61 -0.19
N THR A 29 -7.50 2.88 0.22
CA THR A 29 -8.45 3.44 1.19
C THR A 29 -9.43 4.46 0.60
N GLU A 30 -9.15 4.97 -0.60
CA GLU A 30 -9.88 6.08 -1.25
C GLU A 30 -9.95 7.34 -0.38
N LYS A 31 -8.96 7.55 0.49
CA LYS A 31 -8.89 8.68 1.44
C LYS A 31 -7.73 9.62 1.11
N ILE A 32 -7.85 10.85 1.58
CA ILE A 32 -6.78 11.85 1.56
C ILE A 32 -5.85 11.59 2.74
N PRO A 33 -4.52 11.50 2.54
CA PRO A 33 -3.59 11.20 3.62
C PRO A 33 -3.41 12.45 4.48
N TRP A 34 -3.53 12.28 5.81
CA TRP A 34 -3.45 13.38 6.79
C TRP A 34 -4.43 14.54 6.51
N ASP A 35 -5.66 14.23 6.07
CA ASP A 35 -6.71 15.19 5.73
C ASP A 35 -7.07 16.22 6.83
N ASN A 36 -6.77 15.88 8.08
CA ASN A 36 -6.98 16.71 9.25
C ASN A 36 -5.77 17.57 9.66
N LEU A 37 -4.64 17.50 8.94
CA LEU A 37 -3.41 18.22 9.24
C LEU A 37 -3.10 19.26 8.16
N ASN A 38 -2.58 20.42 8.57
CA ASN A 38 -1.97 21.37 7.64
C ASN A 38 -0.52 20.96 7.28
N ALA A 39 0.08 21.61 6.28
CA ALA A 39 1.42 21.28 5.80
C ALA A 39 2.50 21.25 6.90
N MET A 40 2.49 22.22 7.83
CA MET A 40 3.46 22.26 8.93
C MET A 40 3.24 21.11 9.92
N GLN A 41 1.98 20.76 10.18
CA GLN A 41 1.64 19.60 11.03
C GLN A 41 2.06 18.29 10.37
N VAL A 42 1.92 18.14 9.05
CA VAL A 42 2.40 16.97 8.29
C VAL A 42 3.92 16.85 8.38
N ILE A 43 4.67 17.94 8.24
CA ILE A 43 6.14 17.95 8.43
C ILE A 43 6.49 17.43 9.83
N GLY A 44 5.82 17.92 10.87
CA GLY A 44 6.00 17.45 12.24
C GLY A 44 5.68 15.96 12.42
N ALA A 45 4.49 15.56 12.00
CA ALA A 45 3.96 14.21 12.14
C ALA A 45 4.83 13.16 11.43
N VAL A 46 5.14 13.39 10.15
CA VAL A 46 5.88 12.43 9.32
C VAL A 46 7.38 12.53 9.56
N GLY A 47 7.91 13.74 9.57
CA GLY A 47 9.34 14.00 9.69
C GLY A 47 9.88 13.70 11.09
N PHE A 48 9.12 13.95 12.15
CA PHE A 48 9.68 13.93 13.51
C PHE A 48 8.96 12.99 14.48
N MET A 49 7.68 12.67 14.26
CA MET A 49 6.92 11.76 15.14
C MET A 49 6.78 10.34 14.57
N ASN A 50 7.34 10.10 13.39
CA ASN A 50 7.20 8.84 12.67
C ASN A 50 5.73 8.39 12.48
N GLN A 51 4.81 9.34 12.38
CA GLN A 51 3.40 9.04 12.17
C GLN A 51 3.17 8.54 10.74
N ARG A 52 2.23 7.61 10.58
CA ARG A 52 1.73 7.11 9.29
C ARG A 52 0.19 7.13 9.30
N PRO A 53 -0.47 7.26 8.13
CA PRO A 53 -1.89 7.00 8.00
C PRO A 53 -2.24 5.58 8.48
N GLU A 54 -3.40 5.41 9.10
CA GLU A 54 -3.88 4.10 9.55
C GLU A 54 -4.25 3.25 8.34
N ILE A 55 -3.83 1.98 8.32
CA ILE A 55 -4.29 0.99 7.34
C ILE A 55 -5.51 0.28 7.94
N PRO A 56 -6.72 0.44 7.34
CA PRO A 56 -7.91 -0.26 7.79
C PRO A 56 -7.77 -1.80 7.73
N LYS A 57 -8.43 -2.52 8.63
CA LYS A 57 -8.32 -3.99 8.75
C LYS A 57 -8.94 -4.76 7.58
N ASP A 58 -9.78 -4.11 6.79
CA ASP A 58 -10.43 -4.62 5.60
C ASP A 58 -9.56 -4.49 4.34
N VAL A 59 -8.44 -3.77 4.41
CA VAL A 59 -7.43 -3.80 3.34
C VAL A 59 -6.80 -5.18 3.29
N ASP A 60 -6.72 -5.75 2.08
CA ASP A 60 -6.09 -7.04 1.87
C ASP A 60 -4.64 -7.07 2.43
N PRO A 61 -4.26 -8.12 3.19
CA PRO A 61 -2.97 -8.17 3.87
C PRO A 61 -1.75 -8.03 2.95
N GLY A 62 -1.87 -8.48 1.69
CA GLY A 62 -0.81 -8.35 0.70
C GLY A 62 -0.54 -6.88 0.35
N TRP A 63 -1.61 -6.10 0.17
CA TRP A 63 -1.51 -4.65 -0.04
C TRP A 63 -1.06 -3.90 1.21
N ALA A 64 -1.58 -4.25 2.38
CA ALA A 64 -1.15 -3.65 3.65
C ALA A 64 0.36 -3.83 3.86
N SER A 65 0.87 -5.05 3.67
CA SER A 65 2.30 -5.33 3.78
C SER A 65 3.15 -4.55 2.77
N LEU A 66 2.66 -4.38 1.54
CA LEU A 66 3.36 -3.63 0.49
C LEU A 66 3.41 -2.12 0.81
N ILE A 67 2.31 -1.55 1.31
CA ILE A 67 2.26 -0.16 1.78
C ILE A 67 3.28 0.03 2.92
N GLU A 68 3.28 -0.88 3.89
CA GLU A 68 4.14 -0.83 5.07
C GLU A 68 5.62 -0.85 4.75
N ILE A 69 6.05 -1.71 3.82
CA ILE A 69 7.46 -1.79 3.45
C ILE A 69 7.92 -0.59 2.62
N CYS A 70 7.04 0.00 1.80
CA CYS A 70 7.35 1.19 1.00
C CYS A 70 7.63 2.42 1.87
N TRP A 71 6.83 2.66 2.92
CA TRP A 71 6.95 3.86 3.76
C TRP A 71 7.73 3.64 5.07
N HIS A 72 8.61 2.62 5.08
CA HIS A 72 9.45 2.32 6.23
C HIS A 72 10.31 3.51 6.64
N SER A 73 10.52 3.72 7.94
CA SER A 73 11.26 4.87 8.48
C SER A 73 12.71 4.90 7.98
N ASP A 74 13.36 3.74 8.00
CA ASP A 74 14.70 3.53 7.45
C ASP A 74 14.61 3.34 5.92
N PRO A 75 15.21 4.24 5.09
CA PRO A 75 15.25 4.12 3.64
C PRO A 75 15.90 2.83 3.12
N THR A 76 16.82 2.24 3.89
CA THR A 76 17.53 1.02 3.49
C THR A 76 16.61 -0.21 3.52
N CYS A 77 15.59 -0.22 4.39
CA CYS A 77 14.59 -1.28 4.45
C CYS A 77 13.52 -1.17 3.36
N ARG A 78 13.44 -0.03 2.67
CA ARG A 78 12.49 0.16 1.57
C ARG A 78 12.97 -0.64 0.36
N PRO A 79 12.08 -1.38 -0.35
CA PRO A 79 12.46 -2.12 -1.54
C PRO A 79 12.87 -1.17 -2.67
N THR A 80 13.59 -1.68 -3.64
CA THR A 80 13.80 -1.02 -4.93
C THR A 80 12.56 -1.16 -5.82
N PHE A 81 12.39 -0.29 -6.81
CA PHE A 81 11.29 -0.43 -7.77
C PHE A 81 11.26 -1.78 -8.52
N PRO A 82 12.40 -2.39 -8.93
CA PRO A 82 12.40 -3.74 -9.48
C PRO A 82 11.82 -4.78 -8.51
N GLU A 83 12.20 -4.72 -7.22
CA GLU A 83 11.64 -5.63 -6.20
C GLU A 83 10.14 -5.39 -5.98
N LEU A 84 9.69 -4.13 -6.00
CA LEU A 84 8.28 -3.77 -5.95
C LEU A 84 7.50 -4.32 -7.14
N LEU A 85 8.06 -4.24 -8.34
CA LEU A 85 7.43 -4.75 -9.55
C LEU A 85 7.20 -6.26 -9.46
N GLU A 86 8.17 -7.01 -8.95
CA GLU A 86 8.02 -8.46 -8.76
C GLU A 86 6.95 -8.79 -7.70
N ARG A 87 6.90 -8.03 -6.59
CA ARG A 87 5.85 -8.18 -5.57
C ARG A 87 4.45 -7.87 -6.13
N LEU A 88 4.32 -6.80 -6.91
CA LEU A 88 3.07 -6.41 -7.56
C LEU A 88 2.58 -7.46 -8.56
N LYS A 89 3.49 -8.02 -9.37
CA LYS A 89 3.16 -9.13 -10.28
C LYS A 89 2.65 -10.35 -9.52
N GLU A 90 3.23 -10.66 -8.37
CA GLU A 90 2.79 -11.79 -7.55
C GLU A 90 1.38 -11.55 -6.97
N LEU A 91 1.12 -10.36 -6.41
CA LEU A 91 -0.23 -9.99 -5.96
C LEU A 91 -1.26 -10.05 -7.10
N GLN A 92 -0.88 -9.56 -8.29
CA GLN A 92 -1.74 -9.62 -9.47
C GLN A 92 -2.08 -11.07 -9.85
N LYS A 93 -1.10 -11.98 -9.88
CA LYS A 93 -1.32 -13.40 -10.18
C LYS A 93 -2.27 -14.04 -9.16
N GLN A 94 -2.04 -13.79 -7.87
CA GLN A 94 -2.88 -14.32 -6.80
C GLN A 94 -4.33 -13.86 -6.94
N TYR A 95 -4.54 -12.57 -7.24
CA TYR A 95 -5.87 -12.03 -7.48
C TYR A 95 -6.56 -12.67 -8.69
N VAL A 96 -5.85 -12.86 -9.81
CA VAL A 96 -6.40 -13.52 -11.01
C VAL A 96 -6.83 -14.96 -10.69
N ILE A 97 -6.02 -15.71 -9.95
CA ILE A 97 -6.32 -17.10 -9.56
C ILE A 97 -7.57 -17.14 -8.66
N GLN A 98 -7.63 -16.29 -7.63
CA GLN A 98 -8.78 -16.22 -6.72
C GLN A 98 -10.06 -15.84 -7.46
N PHE A 99 -9.98 -14.85 -8.36
CA PHE A 99 -11.11 -14.41 -9.17
C PHE A 99 -11.63 -15.51 -10.10
N GLN A 100 -10.73 -16.26 -10.75
CA GLN A 100 -11.11 -17.41 -11.58
C GLN A 100 -11.76 -18.52 -10.76
N ALA A 101 -11.19 -18.85 -9.59
CA ALA A 101 -11.75 -19.87 -8.70
C ALA A 101 -13.17 -19.50 -8.22
N ALA A 102 -13.39 -18.24 -7.84
CA ALA A 102 -14.70 -17.74 -7.43
C ALA A 102 -15.76 -17.84 -8.55
N ARG A 103 -15.37 -17.58 -9.80
CA ARG A 103 -16.26 -17.72 -10.97
C ARG A 103 -16.61 -19.18 -11.27
N SER A 104 -15.67 -20.10 -11.11
CA SER A 104 -15.91 -21.53 -11.31
C SER A 104 -16.82 -22.11 -10.22
N ALA A 105 -16.68 -21.67 -8.97
CA ALA A 105 -17.54 -22.11 -7.86
C ALA A 105 -18.97 -21.55 -7.93
N GLY A 106 -19.16 -20.34 -8.48
CA GLY A 106 -20.49 -19.74 -8.67
C GLY A 106 -21.36 -20.44 -9.72
N GLY A 107 -20.76 -21.20 -10.65
CA GLY A 107 -21.47 -21.87 -11.75
C GLY A 107 -22.20 -23.17 -11.39
N GLU A 108 -21.89 -23.79 -10.25
CA GLU A 108 -22.45 -25.12 -9.87
C GLU A 108 -23.77 -25.03 -9.06
N SER A 109 -24.24 -23.82 -8.73
CA SER A 109 -25.40 -23.63 -7.84
C SER A 109 -26.77 -23.60 -8.54
N THR A 110 -26.84 -23.68 -9.88
CA THR A 110 -28.09 -23.46 -10.65
C THR A 110 -28.79 -24.75 -11.14
N GLN A 111 -28.27 -25.96 -10.91
CA GLN A 111 -28.86 -27.21 -11.45
C GLN A 111 -29.52 -28.17 -10.43
N ARG A 112 -29.75 -27.76 -9.18
CA ARG A 112 -30.37 -28.62 -8.15
C ARG A 112 -31.72 -28.12 -7.63
N LYS A 113 -32.64 -27.70 -8.51
CA LYS A 113 -34.07 -27.55 -8.19
C LYS A 113 -34.93 -27.74 -9.44
N GLU A 114 -35.03 -28.96 -9.93
CA GLU A 114 -36.14 -29.41 -10.80
C GLU A 114 -36.08 -30.95 -10.86
N SER A 115 -36.74 -31.59 -9.88
CA SER A 115 -37.09 -33.02 -9.87
C SER A 115 -38.36 -33.18 -9.04
#